data_AF-A0A816IYI1-F1
#
_entry.id   AF-A0A816IYI1-F1
#
_cell.length_a   1.000
_cell.length_b   1.000
_cell.length_c   1.000
_cell.angle_alpha   90.00
_cell.angle_beta   90.00
_cell.angle_gamma   90.00
#
_symmetry.space_group_name_H-M   'P 1'
#
loop_
_entity.id
_entity.type
_entity.pdbx_description
1 polymer ?
#
loop_
_entity_poly.entity_id
_entity_poly.type
_entity_poly.pdbx_seq_one_letter_code
_entity_poly.pdbx_strand_id
1 'polypeptide(L)'
;MSNAGVTIFDGAVLRSIDLNLPELEHGVTGAQLLEISESKVSESLSGLSLPPHIKDAAISRVSAGDDVSFRITEFNREQASEKLGVFVSAVADALTDTPVVVSILDGSTLKLILEDEDDFAMLAENLFTDLDEEDKGKLPKRQIRKALSLMGAEMGVPPLSDFPILENIIKKHDADGDEELGQAQFAELLQPILQEIADVLHEKPITIVQNVEIFNGSKLRKILADEKTLKCLVEKMVKDNQGRADLIKNLMIENGKELGLPPLSSENESVALLYETIQSQLTKRDKETSEASAEEEFMDALQDILGRFAELLESTPVYSATTL
;
A
#
# COMPACT_ATOMS: atom_id res chain seq x y z
N MET A 1 23.26 1.52 6.06
CA MET A 1 22.03 1.39 6.88
C MET A 1 21.28 2.71 6.81
N SER A 2 20.60 2.96 5.70
CA SER A 2 19.68 4.09 5.50
C SER A 2 18.34 3.47 5.11
N ASN A 3 17.50 3.18 6.10
CA ASN A 3 16.11 2.86 5.82
C ASN A 3 15.50 4.14 5.25
N ALA A 4 15.28 4.20 3.93
CA ALA A 4 14.29 5.12 3.39
C ALA A 4 13.01 4.88 4.18
N GLY A 5 12.58 5.90 4.92
CA GLY A 5 11.53 5.79 5.94
C GLY A 5 10.21 5.42 5.30
N VAL A 6 9.86 4.14 5.36
CA VAL A 6 8.55 3.65 4.94
C VAL A 6 7.52 4.09 5.99
N THR A 7 6.39 4.64 5.54
CA THR A 7 5.26 5.05 6.36
C THR A 7 4.08 4.13 6.10
N ILE A 8 3.34 3.76 7.15
CA ILE A 8 2.12 2.96 7.03
C ILE A 8 0.93 3.87 7.32
N PHE A 9 -0.02 3.92 6.38
CA PHE A 9 -1.31 4.55 6.58
C PHE A 9 -2.37 3.49 6.88
N ASP A 10 -2.83 3.45 8.13
CA ASP A 10 -3.83 2.52 8.67
C ASP A 10 -5.19 3.21 8.96
N GLY A 11 -5.33 4.47 8.53
CA GLY A 11 -6.52 5.28 8.71
C GLY A 11 -6.59 6.01 10.06
N ALA A 12 -5.67 5.78 11.00
CA ALA A 12 -5.69 6.45 12.31
C ALA A 12 -5.57 7.97 12.18
N VAL A 13 -4.68 8.44 11.28
CA VAL A 13 -4.49 9.88 11.00
C VAL A 13 -5.79 10.54 10.54
N LEU A 14 -6.64 9.82 9.79
CA LEU A 14 -7.91 10.35 9.28
C LEU A 14 -9.00 10.49 10.34
N ARG A 15 -8.87 9.82 11.49
CA ARG A 15 -9.88 9.88 12.57
C ARG A 15 -9.85 11.19 13.34
N SER A 16 -8.75 11.94 13.26
CA SER A 16 -8.54 13.18 14.01
C SER A 16 -8.46 14.43 13.12
N ILE A 17 -8.74 14.31 11.83
CA ILE A 17 -8.60 15.44 10.91
C ILE A 17 -9.69 16.48 11.12
N ASP A 18 -9.33 17.72 10.80
CA ASP A 18 -10.29 18.81 10.77
C ASP A 18 -11.21 18.71 9.54
N LEU A 19 -12.49 18.48 9.78
CA LEU A 19 -13.54 18.36 8.77
C LEU A 19 -14.12 19.72 8.33
N ASN A 20 -13.46 20.83 8.66
CA ASN A 20 -13.87 22.14 8.18
C ASN A 20 -13.79 22.20 6.64
N LEU A 21 -14.91 22.61 6.05
CA LEU A 21 -15.01 22.96 4.64
C LEU A 21 -14.42 24.37 4.41
N PRO A 22 -13.85 24.63 3.21
CA PRO A 22 -13.48 25.98 2.78
C PRO A 22 -14.64 26.98 2.94
N GLU A 23 -14.33 28.28 2.88
CA GLU A 23 -15.40 29.29 2.75
C GLU A 23 -16.10 29.07 1.40
N LEU A 24 -17.37 28.66 1.49
CA LEU A 24 -18.22 28.38 0.35
C LEU A 24 -19.31 29.44 0.32
N GLU A 25 -19.28 30.31 -0.68
CA GLU A 25 -20.29 31.38 -0.85
C GLU A 25 -21.69 30.82 -1.19
N HIS A 26 -21.75 29.60 -1.74
CA HIS A 26 -22.97 28.92 -2.19
C HIS A 26 -22.94 27.43 -1.80
N GLY A 27 -24.04 26.72 -2.09
CA GLY A 27 -24.08 25.25 -1.96
C GLY A 27 -23.04 24.56 -2.86
N VAL A 28 -22.68 23.33 -2.51
CA VAL A 28 -21.65 22.56 -3.21
C VAL A 28 -22.28 21.32 -3.82
N THR A 29 -21.95 21.04 -5.07
CA THR A 29 -22.41 19.80 -5.74
C THR A 29 -21.69 18.58 -5.17
N GLY A 30 -22.31 17.40 -5.21
CA GLY A 30 -21.66 16.17 -4.78
C GLY A 30 -20.33 15.90 -5.48
N ALA A 31 -20.20 16.25 -6.76
CA ALA A 31 -18.94 16.13 -7.51
C ALA A 31 -17.82 17.00 -6.89
N GLN A 32 -18.10 18.27 -6.64
CA GLN A 32 -17.17 19.18 -5.98
C GLN A 32 -16.84 18.73 -4.56
N LEU A 33 -17.83 18.18 -3.84
CA LEU A 33 -17.61 17.66 -2.51
C LEU A 33 -16.66 16.46 -2.51
N LEU A 34 -16.75 15.55 -3.49
CA LEU A 34 -15.80 14.45 -3.64
C LEU A 34 -14.38 14.98 -3.91
N GLU A 35 -14.22 15.96 -4.78
CA GLU A 35 -12.91 16.58 -5.05
C GLU A 35 -12.29 17.22 -3.80
N ILE A 36 -13.09 17.97 -3.03
CA ILE A 36 -12.66 18.56 -1.75
C ILE A 36 -12.28 17.46 -0.75
N SER A 37 -13.09 16.40 -0.67
CA SER A 37 -12.87 15.29 0.26
C SER A 37 -11.58 14.53 -0.08
N GLU A 38 -11.37 14.25 -1.37
CA GLU A 38 -10.16 13.59 -1.87
C GLU A 38 -8.92 14.46 -1.63
N SER A 39 -8.97 15.76 -1.91
CA SER A 39 -7.85 16.69 -1.65
C SER A 39 -7.49 16.70 -0.17
N LYS A 40 -8.49 16.83 0.72
CA LYS A 40 -8.26 16.91 2.16
C LYS A 40 -7.72 15.59 2.75
N VAL A 41 -8.21 14.45 2.27
CA VAL A 41 -7.66 13.15 2.63
C VAL A 41 -6.23 13.00 2.11
N SER A 42 -5.97 13.37 0.85
CA SER A 42 -4.64 13.31 0.25
C SER A 42 -3.63 14.16 1.01
N GLU A 43 -3.97 15.40 1.36
CA GLU A 43 -3.16 16.28 2.21
C GLU A 43 -2.82 15.65 3.56
N SER A 44 -3.81 15.03 4.20
CA SER A 44 -3.64 14.33 5.48
C SER A 44 -2.74 13.08 5.36
N LEU A 45 -2.64 12.51 4.16
CA LEU A 45 -1.83 11.34 3.83
C LEU A 45 -0.59 11.72 3.01
N SER A 46 -0.02 12.92 3.24
CA SER A 46 1.22 13.40 2.61
C SER A 46 1.16 13.42 1.07
N GLY A 47 0.01 13.81 0.50
CA GLY A 47 -0.18 13.87 -0.96
C GLY A 47 -0.45 12.50 -1.60
N LEU A 48 -0.72 11.46 -0.82
CA LEU A 48 -1.07 10.15 -1.37
C LEU A 48 -2.32 10.24 -2.25
N SER A 49 -2.23 9.72 -3.47
CA SER A 49 -3.42 9.41 -4.27
C SER A 49 -4.03 8.11 -3.77
N LEU A 50 -5.30 8.15 -3.36
CA LEU A 50 -5.98 6.98 -2.81
C LEU A 50 -6.00 5.81 -3.82
N PRO A 51 -5.67 4.58 -3.39
CA PRO A 51 -5.86 3.41 -4.22
C PRO A 51 -7.34 3.26 -4.66
N PRO A 52 -7.60 2.77 -5.89
CA PRO A 52 -8.96 2.73 -6.45
C PRO A 52 -9.98 2.03 -5.55
N HIS A 53 -9.62 0.89 -4.96
CA HIS A 53 -10.51 0.12 -4.09
C HIS A 53 -10.93 0.87 -2.81
N ILE A 54 -10.05 1.70 -2.24
CA ILE A 54 -10.36 2.55 -1.07
C ILE A 54 -11.25 3.72 -1.49
N LYS A 55 -10.92 4.36 -2.62
CA LYS A 55 -11.70 5.46 -3.19
C LYS A 55 -13.13 5.02 -3.51
N ASP A 56 -13.29 3.89 -4.19
CA ASP A 56 -14.60 3.35 -4.58
C ASP A 56 -15.44 2.97 -3.35
N ALA A 57 -14.82 2.38 -2.32
CA ALA A 57 -15.48 2.09 -1.05
C ALA A 57 -16.00 3.36 -0.36
N ALA A 58 -15.21 4.43 -0.36
CA ALA A 58 -15.59 5.71 0.23
C ALA A 58 -16.72 6.41 -0.55
N ILE A 59 -16.62 6.44 -1.88
CA ILE A 59 -17.66 7.01 -2.76
C ILE A 59 -18.98 6.24 -2.61
N SER A 60 -18.93 4.90 -2.61
CA SER A 60 -20.11 4.06 -2.42
C SER A 60 -20.81 4.36 -1.08
N ARG A 61 -20.04 4.56 -0.01
CA ARG A 61 -20.58 4.85 1.32
C ARG A 61 -21.21 6.24 1.42
N VAL A 62 -20.57 7.27 0.88
CA VAL A 62 -21.10 8.65 0.95
C VAL A 62 -22.34 8.85 0.07
N SER A 63 -22.35 8.19 -1.10
CA SER A 63 -23.45 8.22 -2.07
C SER A 63 -24.59 7.25 -1.75
N ALA A 64 -24.43 6.39 -0.74
CA ALA A 64 -25.34 5.28 -0.45
C ALA A 64 -25.60 4.36 -1.67
N GLY A 65 -24.60 4.23 -2.55
CA GLY A 65 -24.66 3.40 -3.76
C GLY A 65 -25.24 4.09 -5.00
N ASP A 66 -25.69 5.36 -4.92
CA ASP A 66 -26.18 6.14 -6.06
C ASP A 66 -25.22 7.29 -6.42
N ASP A 67 -24.09 6.96 -7.03
CA ASP A 67 -23.05 7.95 -7.39
C ASP A 67 -23.54 9.00 -8.40
N VAL A 68 -24.39 8.58 -9.35
CA VAL A 68 -24.87 9.46 -10.43
C VAL A 68 -25.72 10.59 -9.87
N SER A 69 -26.72 10.26 -9.04
CA SER A 69 -27.58 11.26 -8.41
C SER A 69 -26.81 12.08 -7.38
N PHE A 70 -25.89 11.44 -6.65
CA PHE A 70 -25.08 12.12 -5.64
C PHE A 70 -24.27 13.26 -6.25
N ARG A 71 -23.56 13.02 -7.36
CA ARG A 71 -22.68 14.01 -8.00
C ARG A 71 -23.36 15.30 -8.41
N ILE A 72 -24.63 15.23 -8.83
CA ILE A 72 -25.41 16.39 -9.29
C ILE A 72 -26.23 17.06 -8.18
N THR A 73 -26.31 16.45 -7.00
CA THR A 73 -27.07 17.00 -5.86
C THR A 73 -26.30 18.16 -5.24
N GLU A 74 -26.99 19.27 -4.96
CA GLU A 74 -26.43 20.38 -4.20
C GLU A 74 -26.65 20.19 -2.70
N PHE A 75 -25.57 20.38 -1.93
CA PHE A 75 -25.56 20.29 -0.48
C PHE A 75 -25.29 21.67 0.13
N ASN A 76 -26.01 21.98 1.20
CA ASN A 76 -25.66 23.11 2.05
C ASN A 76 -24.41 22.78 2.90
N ARG A 77 -23.87 23.76 3.63
CA ARG A 77 -22.64 23.61 4.43
C ARG A 77 -22.73 22.47 5.45
N GLU A 78 -23.85 22.33 6.14
CA GLU A 78 -24.05 21.31 7.18
C GLU A 78 -24.08 19.91 6.56
N GLN A 79 -24.86 19.72 5.49
CA GLN A 79 -24.96 18.46 4.75
C GLN A 79 -23.61 18.08 4.12
N ALA A 80 -22.90 19.04 3.53
CA ALA A 80 -21.60 18.81 2.94
C ALA A 80 -20.57 18.39 4.01
N SER A 81 -20.61 19.00 5.19
CA SER A 81 -19.73 18.64 6.31
C SER A 81 -20.01 17.23 6.82
N GLU A 82 -21.29 16.85 6.93
CA GLU A 82 -21.69 15.48 7.31
C GLU A 82 -21.16 14.47 6.28
N LYS A 83 -21.37 14.73 4.99
CA LYS A 83 -20.95 13.86 3.89
C LYS A 83 -19.43 13.76 3.78
N LEU A 84 -18.69 14.84 4.01
CA LEU A 84 -17.23 14.83 4.14
C LEU A 84 -16.80 13.91 5.29
N GLY A 85 -17.44 14.01 6.46
CA GLY A 85 -17.15 13.13 7.59
C GLY A 85 -17.40 11.65 7.29
N VAL A 86 -18.48 11.34 6.55
CA VAL A 86 -18.77 9.98 6.07
C VAL A 86 -17.69 9.49 5.11
N PHE A 87 -17.26 10.31 4.15
CA PHE A 87 -16.20 9.96 3.20
C PHE A 87 -14.88 9.67 3.92
N VAL A 88 -14.45 10.59 4.78
CA VAL A 88 -13.20 10.45 5.56
C VAL A 88 -13.24 9.21 6.44
N SER A 89 -14.36 8.96 7.13
CA SER A 89 -14.52 7.76 7.95
C SER A 89 -14.49 6.49 7.12
N ALA A 90 -15.07 6.51 5.91
CA ALA A 90 -15.05 5.36 5.00
C ALA A 90 -13.64 5.05 4.51
N VAL A 91 -12.85 6.07 4.16
CA VAL A 91 -11.42 5.90 3.82
C VAL A 91 -10.65 5.36 5.03
N ALA A 92 -10.89 5.91 6.23
CA ALA A 92 -10.23 5.45 7.45
C ALA A 92 -10.56 3.98 7.75
N ASP A 93 -11.83 3.58 7.66
CA ASP A 93 -12.27 2.18 7.82
C ASP A 93 -11.58 1.27 6.79
N ALA A 94 -11.50 1.70 5.53
CA ALA A 94 -10.88 0.93 4.47
C ALA A 94 -9.35 0.78 4.68
N LEU A 95 -8.66 1.84 5.10
CA LEU A 95 -7.23 1.79 5.44
C LEU A 95 -6.95 0.95 6.69
N THR A 96 -7.89 0.87 7.64
CA THR A 96 -7.76 -0.03 8.79
C THR A 96 -7.82 -1.50 8.35
N ASP A 97 -8.72 -1.82 7.40
CA ASP A 97 -8.88 -3.16 6.84
C ASP A 97 -7.74 -3.55 5.88
N THR A 98 -7.25 -2.60 5.09
CA THR A 98 -6.14 -2.76 4.14
C THR A 98 -5.18 -1.57 4.23
N PRO A 99 -4.23 -1.60 5.17
CA PRO A 99 -3.26 -0.52 5.33
C PRO A 99 -2.39 -0.36 4.08
N VAL A 100 -2.01 0.89 3.79
CA VAL A 100 -1.19 1.22 2.63
C VAL A 100 0.21 1.59 3.10
N VAL A 101 1.19 0.91 2.52
CA VAL A 101 2.62 1.18 2.75
C VAL A 101 3.09 2.20 1.72
N VAL A 102 3.76 3.26 2.15
CA VAL A 102 4.26 4.30 1.26
C VAL A 102 5.71 4.69 1.57
N SER A 103 6.41 5.20 0.55
CA SER A 103 7.65 5.95 0.74
C SER A 103 7.40 7.42 0.45
N ILE A 104 7.77 8.28 1.39
CA ILE A 104 7.70 9.73 1.22
C ILE A 104 9.10 10.21 0.81
N LEU A 105 9.22 10.67 -0.42
CA LEU A 105 10.47 11.17 -1.00
C LEU A 105 10.49 12.70 -0.89
N ASP A 106 11.22 13.21 0.11
CA ASP A 106 11.36 14.64 0.43
C ASP A 106 12.78 15.18 0.13
N GLY A 107 13.61 14.37 -0.52
CA GLY A 107 15.00 14.68 -0.86
C GLY A 107 16.00 14.50 0.29
N SER A 108 15.57 14.19 1.51
CA SER A 108 16.47 14.03 2.67
C SER A 108 17.46 12.87 2.50
N THR A 109 17.00 11.72 1.97
CA THR A 109 17.86 10.57 1.67
C THR A 109 18.98 10.94 0.69
N LEU A 110 18.65 11.69 -0.37
CA LEU A 110 19.64 12.13 -1.36
C LEU A 110 20.61 13.15 -0.76
N LYS A 111 20.13 14.09 0.06
CA LYS A 111 20.98 15.04 0.76
C LYS A 111 21.98 14.33 1.67
N LEU A 112 21.53 13.33 2.42
CA LEU A 112 22.39 12.54 3.30
C LEU A 112 23.51 11.83 2.51
N ILE A 113 23.19 11.24 1.35
CA ILE A 113 24.19 10.62 0.47
C ILE A 113 25.19 11.65 -0.07
N LEU A 114 24.74 12.87 -0.37
CA LEU A 114 25.57 13.94 -0.93
C LEU A 114 26.38 14.72 0.12
N GLU A 115 26.05 14.57 1.41
CA GLU A 115 26.74 15.25 2.52
C GLU A 115 28.15 14.69 2.78
N ASP A 116 28.36 13.39 2.53
CA ASP A 116 29.65 12.72 2.67
C ASP A 116 30.21 12.35 1.28
N GLU A 117 31.38 12.92 0.96
CA GLU A 117 32.05 12.72 -0.33
C GLU A 117 32.45 11.25 -0.55
N ASP A 118 32.82 10.53 0.51
CA ASP A 118 33.20 9.11 0.43
C ASP A 118 31.96 8.23 0.19
N ASP A 119 30.82 8.54 0.83
CA ASP A 119 29.56 7.82 0.60
C ASP A 119 29.05 8.03 -0.83
N PHE A 120 29.09 9.27 -1.33
CA PHE A 120 28.73 9.57 -2.71
C PHE A 120 29.67 8.88 -3.70
N ALA A 121 30.99 8.95 -3.48
CA ALA A 121 31.97 8.33 -4.36
C ALA A 121 31.75 6.81 -4.45
N MET A 122 31.49 6.15 -3.32
CA MET A 122 31.20 4.72 -3.25
C MET A 122 29.91 4.36 -3.99
N LEU A 123 28.85 5.17 -3.84
CA LEU A 123 27.60 4.98 -4.59
C LEU A 123 27.83 5.11 -6.09
N ALA A 124 28.51 6.17 -6.53
CA ALA A 124 28.77 6.44 -7.94
C ALA A 124 29.65 5.35 -8.57
N GLU A 125 30.64 4.84 -7.84
CA GLU A 125 31.45 3.68 -8.24
C GLU A 125 30.59 2.43 -8.42
N ASN A 126 29.80 2.06 -7.42
CA ASN A 126 28.92 0.88 -7.51
C ASN A 126 27.95 0.98 -8.69
N LEU A 127 27.28 2.12 -8.87
CA LEU A 127 26.39 2.34 -10.02
C LEU A 127 27.13 2.25 -11.36
N PHE A 128 28.35 2.78 -11.45
CA PHE A 128 29.15 2.68 -12.67
C PHE A 128 29.48 1.23 -12.99
N THR A 129 29.96 0.46 -12.01
CA THR A 129 30.30 -0.96 -12.17
C THR A 129 29.08 -1.79 -12.56
N ASP A 130 27.92 -1.56 -11.94
CA ASP A 130 26.68 -2.27 -12.26
C ASP A 130 26.19 -1.97 -13.69
N LEU A 131 26.50 -0.79 -14.22
CA LEU A 131 26.09 -0.36 -15.56
C LEU A 131 27.11 -0.76 -16.64
N ASP A 132 28.38 -0.89 -16.31
CA ASP A 132 29.46 -1.28 -17.21
C ASP A 132 29.63 -2.81 -17.23
N GLU A 133 28.55 -3.51 -17.58
CA GLU A 133 28.46 -4.99 -17.60
C GLU A 133 29.55 -5.64 -18.49
N GLU A 134 30.08 -4.90 -19.47
CA GLU A 134 31.13 -5.37 -20.39
C GLU A 134 32.55 -4.94 -19.98
N ASP A 135 32.72 -4.28 -18.83
CA ASP A 135 33.99 -3.78 -18.29
C ASP A 135 34.81 -2.98 -19.32
N LYS A 136 34.13 -2.05 -20.02
CA LYS A 136 34.75 -1.18 -21.03
C LYS A 136 35.52 -0.02 -20.39
N GLY A 137 35.30 0.24 -19.10
CA GLY A 137 35.76 1.41 -18.36
C GLY A 137 35.07 2.70 -18.77
N LYS A 138 33.93 2.61 -19.50
CA LYS A 138 33.23 3.76 -20.08
C LYS A 138 31.73 3.52 -20.26
N LEU A 139 30.94 4.55 -19.97
CA LEU A 139 29.48 4.53 -20.14
C LEU A 139 28.99 5.75 -20.94
N PRO A 140 28.05 5.60 -21.88
CA PRO A 140 27.45 6.76 -22.54
C PRO A 140 26.58 7.55 -21.55
N LYS A 141 26.54 8.90 -21.66
CA LYS A 141 25.79 9.79 -20.74
C LYS A 141 24.36 9.32 -20.48
N ARG A 142 23.65 8.83 -21.49
CA ARG A 142 22.29 8.30 -21.38
C ARG A 142 22.10 7.20 -20.32
N GLN A 143 23.18 6.56 -19.85
CA GLN A 143 23.15 5.61 -18.74
C GLN A 143 22.84 6.26 -17.38
N ILE A 144 22.95 7.59 -17.24
CA ILE A 144 22.48 8.31 -16.05
C ILE A 144 21.01 8.00 -15.77
N ARG A 145 20.16 7.86 -16.81
CA ARG A 145 18.76 7.47 -16.64
C ARG A 145 18.64 6.07 -16.01
N LYS A 146 19.46 5.11 -16.44
CA LYS A 146 19.48 3.75 -15.87
C LYS A 146 20.03 3.78 -14.44
N ALA A 147 21.05 4.58 -14.15
CA ALA A 147 21.59 4.78 -12.80
C ALA A 147 20.53 5.29 -11.81
N LEU A 148 19.81 6.35 -12.19
CA LEU A 148 18.71 6.90 -11.40
C LEU A 148 17.59 5.87 -11.18
N SER A 149 17.30 5.05 -12.20
CA SER A 149 16.34 3.95 -12.09
C SER A 149 16.82 2.83 -11.16
N LEU A 150 18.12 2.53 -11.12
CA LEU A 150 18.70 1.53 -10.22
C LEU A 150 18.68 2.01 -8.76
N MET A 151 18.90 3.31 -8.54
CA MET A 151 18.75 3.93 -7.22
C MET A 151 17.30 3.77 -6.72
N GLY A 152 16.32 4.13 -7.56
CA GLY A 152 14.91 3.95 -7.26
C GLY A 152 14.44 4.64 -5.97
N ALA A 153 13.19 4.35 -5.56
CA ALA A 153 12.58 4.97 -4.39
C ALA A 153 13.30 4.61 -3.08
N GLU A 154 13.97 3.45 -3.04
CA GLU A 154 14.76 3.00 -1.90
C GLU A 154 15.96 3.90 -1.62
N MET A 155 16.54 4.52 -2.65
CA MET A 155 17.64 5.48 -2.52
C MET A 155 17.17 6.93 -2.66
N GLY A 156 15.86 7.18 -2.60
CA GLY A 156 15.29 8.53 -2.64
C GLY A 156 15.03 9.09 -4.04
N VAL A 157 15.18 8.29 -5.10
CA VAL A 157 14.92 8.71 -6.49
C VAL A 157 13.52 8.26 -6.92
N PRO A 158 12.59 9.19 -7.23
CA PRO A 158 11.26 8.81 -7.68
C PRO A 158 11.27 8.16 -9.07
N PRO A 159 10.34 7.25 -9.37
CA PRO A 159 10.14 6.73 -10.71
C PRO A 159 9.65 7.84 -11.66
N LEU A 160 10.01 7.71 -12.94
CA LEU A 160 9.65 8.69 -13.98
C LEU A 160 8.15 8.93 -14.13
N SER A 161 7.32 7.90 -13.89
CA SER A 161 5.86 7.97 -13.94
C SER A 161 5.29 8.99 -12.97
N ASP A 162 5.85 9.01 -11.76
CA ASP A 162 5.36 9.82 -10.64
C ASP A 162 6.15 11.13 -10.51
N PHE A 163 7.26 11.25 -11.24
CA PHE A 163 8.10 12.46 -11.28
C PHE A 163 8.52 12.88 -12.70
N PRO A 164 7.58 13.41 -13.51
CA PRO A 164 7.88 13.82 -14.89
C PRO A 164 8.96 14.91 -15.01
N ILE A 165 9.18 15.69 -13.94
CA ILE A 165 10.20 16.76 -13.88
C ILE A 165 11.62 16.17 -14.01
N LEU A 166 11.81 14.89 -13.64
CA LEU A 166 13.10 14.21 -13.74
C LEU A 166 13.69 14.27 -15.16
N GLU A 167 12.87 14.15 -16.20
CA GLU A 167 13.33 14.27 -17.59
C GLU A 167 13.86 15.67 -17.91
N ASN A 168 13.24 16.71 -17.35
CA ASN A 168 13.71 18.08 -17.53
C ASN A 168 15.05 18.30 -16.82
N ILE A 169 15.24 17.70 -15.63
CA ILE A 169 16.51 17.75 -14.90
C ILE A 169 17.62 17.06 -15.71
N ILE A 170 17.38 15.83 -16.18
CA ILE A 170 18.37 15.07 -17.00
C ILE A 170 18.79 15.88 -18.23
N LYS A 171 17.83 16.46 -18.96
CA LYS A 171 18.10 17.28 -20.15
C LYS A 171 18.84 18.58 -19.83
N LYS A 172 18.49 19.22 -18.71
CA LYS A 172 19.16 20.45 -18.26
C LYS A 172 20.65 20.24 -18.01
N HIS A 173 21.02 19.05 -17.52
CA HIS A 173 22.41 18.66 -17.29
C HIS A 173 23.08 17.97 -18.49
N ASP A 174 22.45 17.95 -19.68
CA ASP A 174 22.98 17.29 -20.89
C ASP A 174 23.31 15.80 -20.67
N ALA A 175 22.53 15.11 -19.84
CA ALA A 175 22.77 13.73 -19.43
C ALA A 175 22.03 12.68 -20.30
N ASP A 176 21.52 13.08 -21.47
CA ASP A 176 20.83 12.19 -22.43
C ASP A 176 21.63 11.93 -23.73
N GLY A 177 22.88 12.38 -23.79
CA GLY A 177 23.78 12.16 -24.93
C GLY A 177 24.41 10.77 -25.01
N ASP A 178 25.12 10.53 -26.12
CA ASP A 178 25.89 9.30 -26.38
C ASP A 178 27.40 9.44 -26.09
N GLU A 179 27.82 10.60 -25.55
CA GLU A 179 29.22 10.81 -25.17
C GLU A 179 29.64 9.84 -24.07
N GLU A 180 30.78 9.17 -24.26
CA GLU A 180 31.32 8.22 -23.29
C GLU A 180 32.01 8.93 -22.12
N LEU A 181 31.60 8.57 -20.91
CA LEU A 181 32.16 9.02 -19.65
C LEU A 181 32.97 7.90 -19.00
N GLY A 182 34.17 8.23 -18.51
CA GLY A 182 34.83 7.39 -17.50
C GLY A 182 34.17 7.56 -16.13
N GLN A 183 34.53 6.71 -15.17
CA GLN A 183 33.93 6.68 -13.83
C GLN A 183 33.91 8.05 -13.12
N ALA A 184 35.02 8.78 -13.11
CA ALA A 184 35.08 10.11 -12.48
C ALA A 184 34.13 11.11 -13.15
N GLN A 185 34.06 11.10 -14.48
CA GLN A 185 33.18 12.00 -15.24
C GLN A 185 31.70 11.63 -15.05
N PHE A 186 31.41 10.34 -14.88
CA PHE A 186 30.07 9.86 -14.54
C PHE A 186 29.64 10.38 -13.16
N ALA A 187 30.51 10.30 -12.15
CA ALA A 187 30.25 10.85 -10.81
C ALA A 187 30.06 12.37 -10.84
N GLU A 188 30.93 13.10 -11.55
CA GLU A 188 30.84 14.56 -11.72
C GLU A 188 29.51 14.99 -12.39
N LEU A 189 28.96 14.17 -13.30
CA LEU A 189 27.67 14.43 -13.93
C LEU A 189 26.49 14.03 -13.03
N LEU A 190 26.60 12.93 -12.30
CA LEU A 190 25.55 12.40 -11.44
C LEU A 190 25.27 13.31 -10.24
N GLN A 191 26.32 13.86 -9.62
CA GLN A 191 26.21 14.67 -8.39
C GLN A 191 25.25 15.87 -8.53
N PRO A 192 25.40 16.79 -9.51
CA PRO A 192 24.51 17.94 -9.64
C PRO A 192 23.06 17.55 -10.01
N ILE A 193 22.87 16.40 -10.66
CA ILE A 193 21.54 15.86 -10.97
C ILE A 193 20.85 15.41 -9.68
N LEU A 194 21.54 14.63 -8.84
CA LEU A 194 21.00 14.19 -7.55
C LEU A 194 20.70 15.36 -6.63
N GLN A 195 21.56 16.38 -6.62
CA GLN A 195 21.33 17.62 -5.85
C GLN A 195 20.04 18.32 -6.30
N GLU A 196 19.84 18.50 -7.61
CA GLU A 196 18.63 19.14 -8.13
C GLU A 196 17.38 18.31 -7.85
N ILE A 197 17.45 16.98 -7.96
CA ILE A 197 16.33 16.10 -7.56
C ILE A 197 16.01 16.32 -6.08
N ALA A 198 17.02 16.33 -5.21
CA ALA A 198 16.83 16.53 -3.78
C ALA A 198 16.21 17.89 -3.44
N ASP A 199 16.60 18.94 -4.15
CA ASP A 199 16.05 20.29 -3.96
C ASP A 199 14.60 20.39 -4.43
N VAL A 200 14.27 19.81 -5.59
CA VAL A 200 12.88 19.77 -6.08
C VAL A 200 11.98 18.96 -5.13
N LEU A 201 12.46 17.81 -4.62
CA LEU A 201 11.71 17.00 -3.67
C LEU A 201 11.57 17.67 -2.31
N HIS A 202 12.53 18.50 -1.91
CA HIS A 202 12.42 19.29 -0.68
C HIS A 202 11.31 20.34 -0.78
N GLU A 203 11.14 20.97 -1.94
CA GLU A 203 10.05 21.91 -2.19
C GLU A 203 8.70 21.21 -2.34
N LYS A 204 8.70 20.04 -3.01
CA LYS A 204 7.49 19.26 -3.28
C LYS A 204 7.75 17.77 -3.08
N PRO A 205 7.55 17.24 -1.86
CA PRO A 205 7.70 15.82 -1.59
C PRO A 205 6.72 14.97 -2.40
N ILE A 206 7.12 13.74 -2.69
CA ILE A 206 6.32 12.78 -3.47
C ILE A 206 6.09 11.53 -2.64
N THR A 207 4.84 11.10 -2.56
CA THR A 207 4.45 9.88 -1.86
C THR A 207 4.20 8.76 -2.87
N ILE A 208 4.94 7.66 -2.73
CA ILE A 208 4.88 6.50 -3.61
C ILE A 208 4.30 5.32 -2.82
N VAL A 209 3.28 4.67 -3.37
CA VAL A 209 2.74 3.44 -2.81
C VAL A 209 3.72 2.30 -3.06
N GLN A 210 4.07 1.58 -2.00
CA GLN A 210 4.87 0.36 -2.07
C GLN A 210 3.97 -0.83 -2.36
N ASN A 211 4.47 -1.80 -3.15
CA ASN A 211 3.76 -3.04 -3.48
C ASN A 211 3.86 -4.05 -2.33
N VAL A 212 3.38 -3.64 -1.15
CA VAL A 212 3.38 -4.45 0.07
C VAL A 212 1.97 -4.45 0.64
N GLU A 213 1.37 -5.64 0.72
CA GLU A 213 0.11 -5.85 1.42
C GLU A 213 0.38 -6.20 2.88
N ILE A 214 -0.41 -5.59 3.79
CA ILE A 214 -0.35 -5.85 5.23
C ILE A 214 -1.59 -6.65 5.65
N PHE A 215 -1.35 -7.78 6.30
CA PHE A 215 -2.38 -8.62 6.89
C PHE A 215 -2.32 -8.46 8.41
N ASN A 216 -3.20 -7.61 8.95
CA ASN A 216 -3.28 -7.26 10.37
C ASN A 216 -4.49 -7.87 11.12
N GLY A 217 -5.32 -8.66 10.41
CA GLY A 217 -6.52 -9.29 10.98
C GLY A 217 -7.77 -8.41 11.05
N SER A 218 -7.71 -7.10 10.77
CA SER A 218 -8.88 -6.20 10.86
C SER A 218 -10.03 -6.65 9.96
N LYS A 219 -9.73 -6.91 8.68
CA LYS A 219 -10.72 -7.40 7.72
C LYS A 219 -11.36 -8.72 8.16
N LEU A 220 -10.54 -9.63 8.70
CA LEU A 220 -11.03 -10.90 9.22
C LEU A 220 -11.94 -10.69 10.44
N ARG A 221 -11.59 -9.78 11.35
CA ARG A 221 -12.45 -9.42 12.49
C ARG A 221 -13.80 -8.87 12.08
N LYS A 222 -13.80 -8.00 11.07
CA LYS A 222 -15.03 -7.42 10.53
C LYS A 222 -15.95 -8.48 9.94
N ILE A 223 -15.39 -9.46 9.23
CA ILE A 223 -16.14 -10.60 8.68
C ILE A 223 -16.67 -11.50 9.81
N LEU A 224 -15.88 -11.76 10.85
CA LEU A 224 -16.31 -12.56 11.99
C LEU A 224 -17.44 -11.89 12.79
N ALA A 225 -17.47 -10.55 12.83
CA ALA A 225 -18.56 -9.79 13.45
C ALA A 225 -19.83 -9.73 12.57
N ASP A 226 -19.73 -10.02 11.27
CA ASP A 226 -20.85 -10.07 10.33
C ASP A 226 -21.18 -11.52 9.95
N GLU A 227 -22.00 -12.14 10.79
CA GLU A 227 -22.47 -13.52 10.62
C GLU A 227 -23.12 -13.77 9.26
N LYS A 228 -23.79 -12.77 8.67
CA LYS A 228 -24.43 -12.91 7.35
C LYS A 228 -23.40 -13.05 6.25
N THR A 229 -22.36 -12.22 6.29
CA THR A 229 -21.27 -12.26 5.30
C THR A 229 -20.50 -13.57 5.44
N LEU A 230 -20.16 -13.98 6.66
CA LEU A 230 -19.50 -15.27 6.90
C LEU A 230 -20.34 -16.45 6.39
N LYS A 231 -21.64 -16.48 6.68
CA LYS A 231 -22.54 -17.54 6.20
C LYS A 231 -22.65 -17.56 4.67
N CYS A 232 -22.74 -16.40 4.03
CA CYS A 232 -22.76 -16.30 2.56
C CYS A 232 -21.46 -16.84 1.93
N LEU A 233 -20.30 -16.59 2.54
CA LEU A 233 -19.01 -17.15 2.11
C LEU A 233 -19.01 -18.68 2.19
N VAL A 234 -19.52 -19.24 3.29
CA VAL A 234 -19.64 -20.70 3.49
C VAL A 234 -20.61 -21.31 2.46
N GLU A 235 -21.78 -20.73 2.27
CA GLU A 235 -22.82 -21.23 1.36
C GLU A 235 -22.37 -21.30 -0.12
N LYS A 236 -21.48 -20.40 -0.56
CA LYS A 236 -20.91 -20.44 -1.92
C LYS A 236 -20.03 -21.69 -2.17
N MET A 237 -19.56 -22.35 -1.12
CA MET A 237 -18.44 -23.29 -1.15
C MET A 237 -18.81 -24.73 -0.79
N VAL A 238 -19.87 -24.96 0.00
CA VAL A 238 -20.27 -26.31 0.40
C VAL A 238 -20.78 -27.09 -0.82
N LYS A 239 -19.88 -27.81 -1.49
CA LYS A 239 -20.20 -28.71 -2.61
C LYS A 239 -19.72 -30.15 -2.42
N ASP A 240 -18.85 -30.44 -1.44
CA ASP A 240 -18.27 -31.77 -1.27
C ASP A 240 -18.30 -32.31 0.18
N ASN A 241 -18.48 -33.63 0.28
CA ASN A 241 -18.48 -34.41 1.52
C ASN A 241 -17.04 -34.74 1.98
N GLN A 242 -16.27 -33.72 2.38
CA GLN A 242 -14.95 -33.88 3.01
C GLN A 242 -15.03 -33.73 4.54
N GLY A 243 -13.97 -34.17 5.25
CA GLY A 243 -13.86 -34.01 6.71
C GLY A 243 -13.84 -32.53 7.13
N ARG A 244 -14.29 -32.22 8.35
CA ARG A 244 -14.46 -30.84 8.84
C ARG A 244 -13.16 -30.02 8.78
N ALA A 245 -12.02 -30.56 9.21
CA ALA A 245 -10.74 -29.82 9.12
C ALA A 245 -10.31 -29.53 7.67
N ASP A 246 -10.55 -30.46 6.75
CA ASP A 246 -10.21 -30.27 5.33
C ASP A 246 -11.11 -29.20 4.70
N LEU A 247 -12.40 -29.17 5.06
CA LEU A 247 -13.32 -28.12 4.62
C LEU A 247 -12.89 -26.73 5.11
N ILE A 248 -12.55 -26.58 6.40
CA ILE A 248 -12.09 -25.29 6.95
C ILE A 248 -10.78 -24.86 6.27
N LYS A 249 -9.84 -25.80 6.10
CA LYS A 249 -8.59 -25.52 5.41
C LYS A 249 -8.83 -25.06 3.97
N ASN A 250 -9.63 -25.79 3.19
CA ASN A 250 -9.92 -25.43 1.80
C ASN A 250 -10.61 -24.07 1.72
N LEU A 251 -11.56 -23.79 2.63
CA LEU A 251 -12.22 -22.48 2.71
C LEU A 251 -11.22 -21.35 2.91
N MET A 252 -10.25 -21.51 3.81
CA MET A 252 -9.22 -20.51 4.06
C MET A 252 -8.25 -20.31 2.90
N ILE A 253 -7.96 -21.35 2.14
CA ILE A 253 -7.07 -21.30 0.98
C ILE A 253 -7.79 -20.65 -0.21
N GLU A 254 -8.99 -21.10 -0.52
CA GLU A 254 -9.75 -20.67 -1.70
C GLU A 254 -10.36 -19.27 -1.51
N ASN A 255 -10.77 -18.91 -0.29
CA ASN A 255 -11.37 -17.61 0.03
C ASN A 255 -10.43 -16.69 0.83
N GLY A 256 -9.14 -17.00 0.89
CA GLY A 256 -8.17 -16.24 1.69
C GLY A 256 -8.23 -14.74 1.42
N LYS A 257 -8.30 -14.33 0.14
CA LYS A 257 -8.39 -12.92 -0.25
C LYS A 257 -9.67 -12.24 0.26
N GLU A 258 -10.82 -12.92 0.18
CA GLU A 258 -12.09 -12.38 0.68
C GLU A 258 -12.07 -12.26 2.20
N LEU A 259 -11.47 -13.23 2.89
CA LEU A 259 -11.28 -13.26 4.33
C LEU A 259 -10.20 -12.29 4.85
N GLY A 260 -9.36 -11.73 3.96
CA GLY A 260 -8.22 -10.91 4.37
C GLY A 260 -7.09 -11.73 4.99
N LEU A 261 -6.92 -12.98 4.55
CA LEU A 261 -5.82 -13.86 4.94
C LEU A 261 -4.63 -13.67 3.98
N PRO A 262 -3.39 -13.78 4.50
CA PRO A 262 -2.21 -13.75 3.66
C PRO A 262 -2.19 -14.94 2.69
N PRO A 263 -1.78 -14.75 1.43
CA PRO A 263 -1.67 -15.85 0.49
C PRO A 263 -0.59 -16.83 0.95
N LEU A 264 -0.93 -18.13 0.96
CA LEU A 264 0.05 -19.18 1.17
C LEU A 264 1.10 -19.16 0.05
N SER A 265 2.31 -18.74 0.37
CA SER A 265 3.46 -18.82 -0.53
C SER A 265 4.62 -19.54 0.16
N SER A 266 5.40 -20.29 -0.63
CA SER A 266 6.61 -20.96 -0.13
C SER A 266 7.75 -19.98 0.20
N GLU A 267 7.62 -18.73 -0.22
CA GLU A 267 8.64 -17.69 -0.08
C GLU A 267 8.49 -16.90 1.23
N ASN A 268 7.34 -17.00 1.89
CA ASN A 268 7.08 -16.28 3.15
C ASN A 268 6.97 -17.26 4.33
N GLU A 269 8.08 -17.48 5.01
CA GLU A 269 8.18 -18.37 6.18
C GLU A 269 7.22 -17.95 7.30
N SER A 270 6.98 -16.65 7.48
CA SER A 270 6.05 -16.15 8.50
C SER A 270 4.61 -16.58 8.20
N VAL A 271 4.19 -16.53 6.93
CA VAL A 271 2.88 -17.03 6.51
C VAL A 271 2.81 -18.56 6.70
N ALA A 272 3.86 -19.29 6.31
CA ALA A 272 3.89 -20.74 6.45
C ALA A 272 3.71 -21.17 7.93
N LEU A 273 4.47 -20.57 8.85
CA LEU A 273 4.37 -20.84 10.28
C LEU A 273 3.00 -20.49 10.86
N LEU A 274 2.38 -19.40 10.39
CA LEU A 274 1.04 -19.00 10.78
C LEU A 274 0.01 -20.07 10.39
N TYR A 275 0.05 -20.55 9.14
CA TYR A 275 -0.85 -21.59 8.66
C TYR A 275 -0.58 -22.94 9.33
N GLU A 276 0.68 -23.33 9.56
CA GLU A 276 1.03 -24.55 10.31
C GLU A 276 0.48 -24.51 11.74
N THR A 277 0.61 -23.36 12.42
CA THR A 277 0.06 -23.15 13.75
C THR A 277 -1.44 -23.40 13.77
N ILE A 278 -2.18 -22.84 12.81
CA ILE A 278 -3.64 -23.01 12.69
C ILE A 278 -4.00 -24.46 12.34
N GLN A 279 -3.26 -25.08 11.41
CA GLN A 279 -3.51 -26.46 10.98
C GLN A 279 -3.25 -27.48 12.10
N SER A 280 -2.26 -27.22 12.97
CA SER A 280 -2.01 -28.04 14.16
C SER A 280 -3.18 -27.99 15.16
N GLN A 281 -3.97 -26.92 15.16
CA GLN A 281 -5.16 -26.79 16.02
C GLN A 281 -6.39 -27.48 15.42
N LEU A 282 -6.58 -27.37 14.10
CA LEU A 282 -7.60 -28.11 13.37
C LEU A 282 -7.50 -29.63 13.62
N THR A 283 -6.29 -30.18 13.50
CA THR A 283 -6.04 -31.62 13.69
C THR A 283 -6.19 -32.12 15.12
N LYS A 284 -6.13 -31.23 16.13
CA LYS A 284 -6.44 -31.57 17.53
C LYS A 284 -7.94 -31.67 17.74
N ARG A 285 -8.73 -30.74 17.18
CA ARG A 285 -10.20 -30.71 17.34
C ARG A 285 -10.93 -31.82 16.58
N ASP A 286 -10.45 -32.20 15.39
CA ASP A 286 -11.06 -33.31 14.62
C ASP A 286 -11.00 -34.67 15.35
N LYS A 287 -10.12 -34.83 16.35
CA LYS A 287 -10.03 -36.04 17.17
C LYS A 287 -11.03 -36.09 18.33
N GLU A 288 -11.73 -35.00 18.62
CA GLU A 288 -12.55 -34.85 19.83
C GLU A 288 -14.07 -34.85 19.59
N THR A 289 -14.55 -34.65 18.35
CA THR A 289 -15.99 -34.53 18.06
C THR A 289 -16.60 -35.77 17.41
N SER A 290 -17.47 -36.46 18.15
CA SER A 290 -18.44 -37.46 17.66
C SER A 290 -19.74 -36.76 17.25
N GLU A 291 -20.37 -37.26 16.19
CA GLU A 291 -21.62 -36.81 15.54
C GLU A 291 -22.69 -36.23 16.49
N ALA A 292 -23.08 -34.95 16.34
CA ALA A 292 -24.42 -34.52 15.86
C ALA A 292 -24.78 -33.04 16.17
N SER A 293 -24.41 -32.13 15.27
CA SER A 293 -25.21 -31.02 14.71
C SER A 293 -24.35 -30.37 13.63
N ALA A 294 -24.44 -30.89 12.40
CA ALA A 294 -23.33 -30.76 11.43
C ALA A 294 -22.97 -29.32 11.02
N GLU A 295 -23.95 -28.41 11.00
CA GLU A 295 -23.75 -27.04 10.50
C GLU A 295 -23.42 -26.04 11.60
N GLU A 296 -24.14 -26.07 12.73
CA GLU A 296 -23.93 -25.12 13.83
C GLU A 296 -22.57 -25.37 14.52
N GLU A 297 -22.23 -26.65 14.76
CA GLU A 297 -20.89 -27.02 15.25
C GLU A 297 -19.77 -26.68 14.26
N PHE A 298 -20.05 -26.73 12.95
CA PHE A 298 -19.07 -26.34 11.93
C PHE A 298 -18.84 -24.83 11.94
N MET A 299 -19.91 -24.04 12.02
CA MET A 299 -19.82 -22.59 12.10
C MET A 299 -19.09 -22.14 13.36
N ASP A 300 -19.37 -22.74 14.51
CA ASP A 300 -18.64 -22.48 15.76
C ASP A 300 -17.16 -22.83 15.64
N ALA A 301 -16.84 -23.99 15.05
CA ALA A 301 -15.46 -24.41 14.84
C ALA A 301 -14.70 -23.48 13.87
N LEU A 302 -15.37 -23.02 12.81
CA LEU A 302 -14.84 -22.06 11.84
C LEU A 302 -14.59 -20.70 12.51
N GLN A 303 -15.56 -20.19 13.26
CA GLN A 303 -15.41 -18.93 13.99
C GLN A 303 -14.26 -18.97 15.01
N ASP A 304 -14.10 -20.07 15.76
CA ASP A 304 -12.96 -20.20 16.70
C ASP A 304 -11.62 -20.24 15.96
N ILE A 305 -11.52 -20.95 14.82
CA ILE A 305 -10.28 -21.00 14.03
C ILE A 305 -9.93 -19.65 13.43
N LEU A 306 -10.89 -19.01 12.77
CA LEU A 306 -10.69 -17.69 12.17
C LEU A 306 -10.46 -16.63 13.25
N GLY A 307 -11.10 -16.73 14.42
CA GLY A 307 -10.88 -15.85 15.57
C GLY A 307 -9.43 -15.92 16.07
N ARG A 308 -8.88 -17.13 16.21
CA ARG A 308 -7.46 -17.32 16.56
C ARG A 308 -6.52 -16.85 15.46
N PHE A 309 -6.89 -17.05 14.20
CA PHE A 309 -6.11 -16.52 13.07
C PHE A 309 -6.04 -15.00 13.16
N ALA A 310 -7.17 -14.33 13.44
CA ALA A 310 -7.23 -12.89 13.65
C ALA A 310 -6.31 -12.46 14.81
N GLU A 311 -6.36 -13.14 15.96
CA GLU A 311 -5.50 -12.85 17.12
C GLU A 311 -4.00 -12.97 16.77
N LEU A 312 -3.61 -13.96 15.97
CA LEU A 312 -2.24 -14.11 15.52
C LEU A 312 -1.81 -12.96 14.58
N LEU A 313 -2.67 -12.54 13.66
CA LEU A 313 -2.40 -11.40 12.77
C LEU A 313 -2.40 -10.06 13.52
N GLU A 314 -3.25 -9.90 14.53
CA GLU A 314 -3.30 -8.69 15.37
C GLU A 314 -2.04 -8.57 16.24
N SER A 315 -1.53 -9.70 16.76
CA SER A 315 -0.31 -9.73 17.56
C SER A 315 0.95 -9.62 16.72
N THR A 316 0.96 -10.24 15.54
CA THR A 316 2.09 -10.25 14.60
C THR A 316 1.57 -10.11 13.17
N PRO A 317 1.38 -8.86 12.68
CA PRO A 317 0.97 -8.63 11.30
C PRO A 317 1.97 -9.20 10.30
N VAL A 318 1.47 -9.68 9.18
CA VAL A 318 2.30 -10.28 8.12
C VAL A 318 2.31 -9.38 6.89
N TYR A 319 3.47 -9.30 6.24
CA TYR A 319 3.71 -8.48 5.06
C TYR A 319 3.93 -9.40 3.87
N SER A 320 3.30 -9.08 2.74
CA SER A 320 3.51 -9.80 1.48
C SER A 320 3.85 -8.82 0.38
N ALA A 321 4.98 -9.04 -0.29
CA ALA A 321 5.30 -8.31 -1.51
C ALA A 321 4.38 -8.80 -2.63
N THR A 322 3.72 -7.88 -3.31
CA THR A 322 2.89 -8.21 -4.47
C THR A 322 3.78 -8.22 -5.72
N THR A 323 3.94 -9.37 -6.36
CA THR A 323 4.60 -9.47 -7.67
C THR A 323 3.69 -8.87 -8.75
N LEU A 324 4.24 -7.95 -9.55
CA LEU A 324 3.64 -7.46 -10.80
C LEU A 324 3.70 -8.54 -11.88
#